data_AF-A0AAU9M6W3-F1
#
_entry.id   AF-A0AAU9M6W3-F1
#
_cell.length_a   1.000
_cell.length_b   1.000
_cell.length_c   1.000
_cell.angle_alpha   90.00
_cell.angle_beta   90.00
_cell.angle_gamma   90.00
#
_symmetry.space_group_name_H-M   'P 1'
#
loop_
_entity.id
_entity.type
_entity.pdbx_description
1 polymer ?
#
loop_
_entity_poly.entity_id
_entity_poly.type
_entity_poly.pdbx_seq_one_letter_code
_entity_poly.pdbx_strand_id
1 'polypeptide(L)'
;MERWIQKSTLIGVALSIDHLGHLPALMSIYNDKVADVKYHGGMMGRLSFDSNVEAGVFLENKRNWENMFKWLRLGKELDNIQFERVAWIRIVGLPIKYWSEHIFLKLQEALE
;
A
#
# COMPACT_ATOMS: atom_id res chain seq x y z
N MET A 1 -19.89 -0.20 9.78
CA MET A 1 -18.75 -1.11 9.51
C MET A 1 -17.46 -0.31 9.72
N GLU A 2 -17.08 -0.01 10.97
CA GLU A 2 -16.28 1.22 11.26
C GLU A 2 -15.29 1.05 12.43
N ARG A 3 -14.38 0.07 12.40
CA ARG A 3 -13.36 -0.08 13.46
C ARG A 3 -11.91 -0.06 13.00
N TRP A 4 -11.67 -0.05 11.68
CA TRP A 4 -10.32 -0.32 11.17
C TRP A 4 -9.51 0.93 10.87
N ILE A 5 -10.15 2.09 10.70
CA ILE A 5 -9.50 3.37 10.42
C ILE A 5 -9.50 4.22 11.70
N GLN A 6 -8.38 4.19 12.41
CA GLN A 6 -8.22 4.90 13.68
C GLN A 6 -7.65 6.30 13.46
N LYS A 7 -7.76 7.19 14.46
CA LYS A 7 -7.24 8.56 14.39
C LYS A 7 -5.71 8.64 14.20
N SER A 8 -4.98 7.56 14.50
CA SER A 8 -3.53 7.44 14.35
C SER A 8 -3.11 6.76 13.04
N THR A 9 -4.04 6.64 12.09
CA THR A 9 -3.78 6.05 10.78
C THR A 9 -3.70 7.14 9.72
N LEU A 10 -2.67 7.07 8.87
CA LEU A 10 -2.56 7.84 7.65
C LEU A 10 -2.79 6.95 6.44
N ILE A 11 -3.48 7.47 5.44
CA ILE A 11 -3.71 6.79 4.15
C ILE A 11 -3.22 7.72 3.06
N GLY A 12 -2.52 7.16 2.08
CA GLY A 12 -1.96 7.91 0.98
C GLY A 12 -1.77 7.10 -0.28
N VAL A 13 -1.66 7.78 -1.41
CA VAL A 13 -1.36 7.16 -2.71
C VAL A 13 0.13 7.24 -2.96
N ALA A 14 0.78 6.10 -3.15
CA ALA A 14 2.20 6.00 -3.49
C ALA A 14 2.50 6.66 -4.85
N LEU A 15 3.73 7.17 -5.00
CA LEU A 15 4.18 7.80 -6.26
C LEU A 15 4.27 6.79 -7.41
N SER A 16 4.79 5.58 -7.15
CA SER A 16 4.91 4.49 -8.12
C SER A 16 4.75 3.12 -7.45
N ILE A 17 4.61 2.07 -8.27
CA ILE A 17 4.49 0.69 -7.78
C ILE A 17 5.74 0.24 -7.02
N ASP A 18 6.92 0.73 -7.42
CA ASP A 18 8.15 0.49 -6.69
C ASP A 18 8.12 1.13 -5.30
N HIS A 19 7.64 2.37 -5.17
CA HIS A 19 7.46 2.98 -3.86
C HIS A 19 6.50 2.15 -3.00
N LEU A 20 5.39 1.71 -3.57
CA LEU A 20 4.40 0.88 -2.88
C LEU A 20 4.97 -0.47 -2.42
N GLY A 21 5.74 -1.14 -3.28
CA GLY A 21 6.36 -2.43 -2.98
C GLY A 21 7.47 -2.35 -1.92
N HIS A 22 8.15 -1.20 -1.84
CA HIS A 22 9.22 -0.95 -0.86
C HIS A 22 8.77 -0.10 0.33
N LEU A 23 7.47 0.21 0.45
CA LEU A 23 6.94 1.09 1.49
C LEU A 23 7.38 0.71 2.91
N PRO A 24 7.32 -0.57 3.34
CA PRO A 24 7.80 -0.96 4.66
C PRO A 24 9.29 -0.62 4.89
N ALA A 25 10.14 -0.94 3.91
CA ALA A 25 11.58 -0.66 3.98
C ALA A 25 11.87 0.85 3.97
N LEU A 26 11.17 1.61 3.13
CA LEU A 26 11.28 3.07 3.08
C LEU A 26 10.86 3.69 4.42
N MET A 27 9.75 3.24 5.01
CA MET A 27 9.33 3.73 6.33
C MET A 27 10.39 3.43 7.40
N SER A 28 10.97 2.22 7.44
CA SER A 28 12.02 1.90 8.40
C SER A 28 13.29 2.75 8.25
N ILE A 29 13.59 3.26 7.05
CA ILE A 29 14.75 4.12 6.80
C ILE A 29 14.46 5.57 7.21
N TYR A 30 13.28 6.08 6.86
CA TYR A 30 12.95 7.50 7.02
C TYR A 30 12.25 7.83 8.34
N ASN A 31 11.69 6.84 9.03
CA ASN A 31 10.95 7.06 10.28
C ASN A 31 10.86 5.81 11.17
N ASP A 32 11.47 5.86 12.34
CA ASP A 32 11.41 4.83 13.39
C ASP A 32 10.05 4.75 14.10
N LYS A 33 9.16 5.74 13.90
CA LYS A 33 7.88 5.85 14.61
C LYS A 33 6.68 5.28 13.87
N VAL A 34 6.85 4.77 12.65
CA VAL A 34 5.76 4.08 11.95
C VAL A 34 5.64 2.67 12.53
N ALA A 35 4.56 2.41 13.24
CA ALA A 35 4.32 1.14 13.91
C ALA A 35 4.01 0.02 12.91
N ASP A 36 3.27 0.33 11.83
CA ASP A 36 2.85 -0.66 10.84
C ASP A 36 2.55 -0.04 9.47
N VAL A 37 2.86 -0.78 8.41
CA VAL A 37 2.67 -0.39 7.02
C VAL A 37 1.87 -1.46 6.30
N LYS A 38 0.70 -1.10 5.78
CA LYS A 38 -0.21 -2.03 5.11
C LYS A 38 -0.66 -1.52 3.75
N TYR A 39 -0.75 -2.43 2.79
CA TYR A 39 -1.39 -2.16 1.51
C TYR A 39 -2.91 -2.11 1.68
N HIS A 40 -3.58 -1.14 1.05
CA HIS A 40 -5.03 -0.98 1.13
C HIS A 40 -5.77 -1.15 -0.21
N GLY A 41 -5.04 -1.35 -1.32
CA GLY A 41 -5.61 -1.44 -2.65
C GLY A 41 -5.06 -0.35 -3.57
N GLY A 42 -5.02 -0.65 -4.87
CA GLY A 42 -4.60 0.28 -5.91
C GLY A 42 -3.16 0.67 -5.74
N MET A 43 -2.94 1.98 -5.63
CA MET A 43 -1.66 2.58 -5.26
C MET A 43 -1.66 3.05 -3.80
N MET A 44 -2.62 2.63 -2.97
CA MET A 44 -2.80 3.15 -1.63
C MET A 44 -2.05 2.33 -0.56
N GLY A 45 -1.30 3.05 0.24
CA GLY A 45 -0.67 2.56 1.46
C GLY A 45 -1.34 3.14 2.70
N ARG A 46 -1.34 2.35 3.76
CA ARG A 46 -1.76 2.71 5.11
C ARG A 46 -0.53 2.72 6.01
N LEU A 47 -0.35 3.80 6.76
CA LEU A 47 0.63 3.92 7.83
C LEU A 47 -0.12 4.00 9.16
N SER A 48 0.29 3.18 10.12
CA SER A 48 -0.28 3.21 11.47
C SER A 48 0.80 3.68 12.45
N PHE A 49 0.38 4.55 13.36
CA PHE A 49 1.23 5.12 14.41
C PHE A 49 0.65 4.74 15.78
N ASP A 50 1.51 4.74 16.79
CA ASP A 50 1.11 4.44 18.18
C ASP A 50 0.26 5.58 18.77
N SER A 51 0.44 6.80 18.30
CA SER A 51 -0.34 7.96 18.73
C SER A 51 -0.81 8.87 17.60
N ASN A 52 -1.89 9.62 17.85
CA ASN A 52 -2.37 10.66 16.93
C ASN A 52 -1.38 11.82 16.80
N VAL A 53 -0.59 12.08 17.84
CA VAL A 53 0.40 13.15 17.86
C VAL A 53 1.52 12.83 16.88
N GLU A 54 2.04 11.60 16.89
CA GLU A 54 3.08 11.16 15.95
C GLU A 54 2.58 11.15 14.51
N ALA A 55 1.36 10.66 14.27
CA ALA A 55 0.75 10.72 12.94
C ALA A 55 0.62 12.18 12.45
N GLY A 56 0.22 13.11 13.33
CA GLY A 56 0.12 14.54 13.01
C GLY A 56 1.47 15.17 12.68
N VAL A 57 2.47 14.98 13.54
CA VAL A 57 3.84 15.48 13.32
C VAL A 57 4.44 14.92 12.02
N PHE A 58 4.18 13.64 11.74
CA PHE A 58 4.62 13.02 10.49
C PHE A 58 3.97 13.65 9.27
N LEU A 59 2.66 13.88 9.32
CA LEU A 59 1.87 14.44 8.23
C LEU A 59 2.22 15.90 7.93
N GLU A 60 2.43 16.72 8.97
CA GLU A 60 2.75 18.15 8.85
C GLU A 60 4.10 18.40 8.18
N ASN A 61 5.10 17.55 8.45
CA ASN A 61 6.40 17.65 7.81
C ASN A 61 6.42 16.88 6.49
N LYS A 62 6.12 17.58 5.39
CA LYS A 62 6.08 17.01 4.02
C LYS A 62 7.33 16.23 3.62
N ARG A 63 8.51 16.61 4.10
CA ARG A 63 9.78 15.91 3.78
C ARG A 63 9.76 14.44 4.20
N ASN A 64 8.91 14.09 5.16
CA ASN A 64 8.77 12.72 5.65
C ASN A 64 8.07 11.80 4.65
N TRP A 65 7.29 12.32 3.71
CA TRP A 65 6.41 11.51 2.88
C TRP A 65 6.27 11.94 1.42
N GLU A 66 6.63 13.17 1.05
CA GLU A 66 6.42 13.71 -0.31
C GLU A 66 7.22 12.98 -1.40
N ASN A 67 8.32 12.33 -1.02
CA ASN A 67 9.13 11.48 -1.89
C ASN A 67 8.58 10.05 -2.04
N MET A 68 7.49 9.72 -1.34
CA MET A 68 6.91 8.36 -1.33
C MET A 68 5.43 8.38 -1.72
N PHE A 69 4.71 9.45 -1.38
CA PHE A 69 3.28 9.59 -1.59
C PHE A 69 2.94 10.86 -2.38
N LYS A 70 1.99 10.74 -3.31
CA LYS A 70 1.34 11.87 -4.01
C LYS A 70 0.56 12.75 -3.03
N TRP A 71 -0.10 12.10 -2.09
CA TRP A 71 -0.83 12.73 -0.99
C TRP A 71 -0.93 11.76 0.18
N LEU A 72 -1.07 12.32 1.37
CA LEU A 72 -1.26 11.61 2.62
C LEU A 72 -2.33 12.36 3.43
N ARG A 73 -3.27 11.64 4.04
CA ARG A 73 -4.35 12.21 4.85
C ARG A 73 -4.65 11.36 6.08
N LEU A 74 -5.28 11.95 7.09
CA LEU A 74 -5.77 11.18 8.23
C LEU A 74 -6.86 10.23 7.75
N GLY A 75 -6.77 8.96 8.16
CA GLY A 75 -7.72 7.94 7.73
C GLY A 75 -9.17 8.30 8.04
N LYS A 76 -9.42 8.97 9.18
CA LYS A 76 -10.77 9.43 9.58
C LYS A 76 -11.40 10.45 8.63
N GLU A 77 -10.62 11.06 7.73
CA GLU A 77 -11.09 12.07 6.76
C GLU A 77 -11.53 11.44 5.44
N LEU A 78 -11.52 10.11 5.36
CA LEU A 78 -11.70 9.33 4.16
C LEU A 78 -12.97 8.49 4.28
N ASP A 79 -14.12 9.15 4.26
CA ASP A 79 -15.42 8.51 4.47
C ASP A 79 -15.88 7.65 3.29
N ASN A 80 -15.25 7.75 2.11
CA ASN A 80 -15.68 7.05 0.89
C ASN A 80 -14.53 6.72 -0.08
N ILE A 81 -13.39 6.22 0.41
CA ILE A 81 -12.38 5.71 -0.54
C ILE A 81 -12.91 4.43 -1.20
N GLN A 82 -13.11 4.50 -2.51
CA GLN A 82 -13.19 3.31 -3.35
C GLN A 82 -11.77 2.82 -3.65
N PHE A 83 -11.44 1.65 -3.14
CA PHE A 83 -10.17 1.00 -3.41
C PHE A 83 -10.26 0.29 -4.76
N GLU A 84 -9.66 0.86 -5.80
CA GLU A 84 -9.33 0.08 -6.99
C GLU A 84 -8.34 -1.01 -6.57
N ARG A 85 -8.47 -2.25 -7.05
CA ARG A 85 -7.47 -3.29 -6.76
C ARG A 85 -6.49 -3.34 -7.93
N VAL A 86 -5.20 -3.09 -7.67
CA VAL A 86 -4.14 -3.36 -8.66
C VAL A 86 -3.51 -4.68 -8.24
N ALA A 87 -4.07 -5.80 -8.70
CA ALA A 87 -3.43 -7.11 -8.55
C ALA A 87 -2.63 -7.40 -9.82
N TRP A 88 -1.31 -7.20 -9.78
CA TRP A 88 -0.42 -7.59 -10.88
C TRP A 88 0.30 -8.87 -10.46
N ILE A 89 -0.20 -10.02 -10.92
CA ILE A 89 0.47 -11.31 -10.74
C ILE A 89 1.48 -11.46 -11.87
N ARG A 90 2.77 -11.30 -11.56
CA ARG A 90 3.85 -11.58 -12.52
C ARG A 90 4.31 -13.03 -12.34
N ILE A 91 3.94 -13.90 -13.26
CA ILE A 91 4.46 -15.27 -13.33
C ILE A 91 5.80 -15.22 -14.06
N VAL A 92 6.90 -15.22 -13.29
CA VAL A 92 8.28 -15.18 -13.85
C VAL A 92 8.79 -16.55 -14.32
N GLY A 93 8.00 -17.60 -14.11
CA GLY A 93 8.29 -18.94 -14.59
C GLY A 93 7.33 -19.96 -13.97
N LEU A 94 7.05 -21.02 -14.72
CA LEU A 94 6.35 -22.21 -14.24
C LEU A 94 7.36 -23.36 -14.13
N PRO A 95 7.29 -24.21 -13.08
CA PRO A 95 7.98 -25.49 -13.10
C PRO A 95 7.62 -26.29 -14.37
N ILE A 96 8.58 -26.98 -14.97
CA ILE A 96 8.40 -27.71 -16.24
C ILE A 96 7.21 -28.68 -16.21
N LYS A 97 6.94 -29.31 -15.05
CA LYS A 97 5.76 -30.19 -14.86
C LYS A 97 4.41 -29.50 -15.07
N TYR A 98 4.38 -28.18 -15.14
CA TYR A 98 3.19 -27.36 -15.41
C TYR A 98 3.23 -26.68 -16.78
N TRP A 99 4.24 -26.94 -17.62
CA TRP A 99 4.31 -26.42 -18.99
C TRP A 99 3.41 -27.25 -19.90
N SER A 100 2.11 -27.01 -19.79
CA SER A 100 1.10 -27.57 -20.69
C SER A 100 0.19 -26.47 -21.18
N GLU A 101 -0.24 -26.59 -22.43
CA GLU A 101 -1.17 -25.66 -23.08
C GLU A 101 -2.41 -25.40 -22.21
N HIS A 102 -2.97 -26.44 -21.60
CA HIS A 102 -4.09 -26.35 -20.66
C HIS A 102 -3.83 -25.43 -19.45
N ILE A 103 -2.62 -25.48 -18.89
CA ILE A 103 -2.26 -24.62 -17.76
C ILE A 103 -2.05 -23.18 -18.23
N PHE A 104 -1.44 -22.98 -19.41
CA PHE A 104 -1.29 -21.64 -19.97
C PHE A 104 -2.65 -20.98 -20.29
N LEU A 105 -3.60 -21.74 -20.84
CA LEU A 105 -4.97 -21.26 -21.09
C LEU A 105 -5.69 -20.88 -19.80
N LYS A 106 -5.61 -21.70 -18.75
CA LYS A 106 -6.18 -21.37 -17.43
C LYS A 106 -5.57 -20.13 -16.81
N LEU A 107 -4.26 -19.92 -17.01
CA LEU A 107 -3.59 -18.71 -16.55
C LEU A 107 -4.05 -17.48 -17.32
N GLN A 108 -4.30 -17.61 -18.62
CA GLN A 108 -4.88 -16.54 -19.43
C GLN A 108 -6.29 -16.18 -18.92
N GLU A 109 -7.18 -17.16 -18.74
CA GLU A 109 -8.54 -16.95 -18.23
C GLU A 109 -8.58 -16.33 -16.83
N ALA A 110 -7.58 -16.61 -15.99
CA ALA A 110 -7.50 -16.05 -14.63
C ALA A 110 -6.94 -14.62 -14.58
N LEU A 111 -6.37 -14.13 -15.68
CA LEU A 111 -5.72 -12.82 -15.78
C LEU A 111 -6.52 -11.81 -16.62
N GLU A 112 -7.57 -12.25 -17.32
CA GLU A 112 -8.58 -11.43 -18.01
C GLU A 112 -9.79 -11.14 -17.10
#